data_AF-A0A951JAW6-F1
#
_entry.id   AF-A0A951JAW6-F1
#
_cell.length_a   1.000
_cell.length_b   1.000
_cell.length_c   1.000
_cell.angle_alpha   90.00
_cell.angle_beta   90.00
_cell.angle_gamma   90.00
#
_symmetry.space_group_name_H-M   'P 1'
#
loop_
_entity.id
_entity.type
_entity.pdbx_description
1 polymer ?
#
loop_
_entity_poly.entity_id
_entity_poly.type
_entity_poly.pdbx_seq_one_letter_code
_entity_poly.pdbx_strand_id
1 'polypeptide(L)'
;TSTLVLPMRPTRLLRSLAPVVLLGATLSPAAPLHPQHAGHATDARPVDPAAAAGLGAIHFPTRARPAAHAEFTRGVLLLHNFHYPDAVAAFRRARALDPRDAMSAAFEALAHTRAVWNQQDTAAARAALRSLAPTRAARARMARTPRERAWLNAVEELYAGDLPKAVRDTAFSRAMARLHADDPADAEAATFYALSLLGLNQAEREPRA
;
A
#
# COMPACT_ATOMS: atom_id res chain seq x y z
N THR A 1 -48.10 -44.45 -1.30
CA THR A 1 -46.65 -44.23 -1.10
C THR A 1 -46.48 -43.49 0.20
N SER A 2 -46.11 -44.22 1.25
CA SER A 2 -46.03 -43.74 2.62
C SER A 2 -44.90 -42.73 2.81
N THR A 3 -45.18 -41.61 3.46
CA THR A 3 -44.14 -40.77 4.06
C THR A 3 -44.53 -40.47 5.50
N LEU A 4 -43.61 -40.85 6.38
CA LEU A 4 -43.69 -40.97 7.82
C LEU A 4 -43.73 -39.57 8.47
N VAL A 5 -44.81 -39.24 9.19
CA VAL A 5 -44.89 -38.03 10.04
C VAL A 5 -44.46 -38.41 11.46
N LEU A 6 -43.38 -37.79 11.94
CA LEU A 6 -42.83 -38.00 13.29
C LEU A 6 -43.66 -37.21 14.32
N PRO A 7 -44.02 -37.77 15.50
CA PRO A 7 -44.73 -37.01 16.53
C PRO A 7 -43.77 -36.12 17.36
N MET A 8 -44.16 -34.86 17.54
CA MET A 8 -43.56 -33.93 18.51
C MET A 8 -43.76 -34.43 19.93
N ARG A 9 -42.69 -34.44 20.74
CA ARG A 9 -42.76 -34.71 22.18
C ARG A 9 -42.87 -33.41 22.99
N PRO A 10 -43.66 -33.37 24.07
CA PRO A 10 -43.86 -32.18 24.87
C PRO A 10 -42.67 -31.88 25.79
N THR A 11 -42.46 -30.58 25.94
CA THR A 11 -41.50 -29.88 26.78
C THR A 11 -41.66 -30.21 28.27
N ARG A 12 -40.56 -30.58 28.93
CA ARG A 12 -40.44 -30.51 30.39
C ARG A 12 -39.45 -29.41 30.74
N LEU A 13 -39.98 -28.26 31.13
CA LEU A 13 -39.24 -27.15 31.74
C LEU A 13 -38.81 -27.56 33.15
N LEU A 14 -37.55 -27.95 33.30
CA LEU A 14 -36.94 -28.14 34.61
C LEU A 14 -36.49 -26.77 35.13
N ARG A 15 -37.26 -26.20 36.07
CA ARG A 15 -36.88 -25.01 36.83
C ARG A 15 -35.74 -25.38 37.78
N SER A 16 -34.50 -25.06 37.41
CA SER A 16 -33.37 -25.07 38.34
C SER A 16 -33.15 -23.66 38.86
N LEU A 17 -33.41 -23.46 40.15
CA LEU A 17 -33.06 -22.25 40.90
C LEU A 17 -31.55 -22.28 41.17
N ALA A 18 -30.78 -21.58 40.34
CA ALA A 18 -29.37 -21.31 40.63
C ALA A 18 -29.28 -20.13 41.64
N PRO A 19 -28.35 -20.17 42.61
CA PRO A 19 -28.17 -19.09 43.57
C PRO A 19 -27.58 -17.87 42.87
N VAL A 20 -28.19 -16.72 43.08
CA VAL A 20 -27.65 -15.41 42.73
C VAL A 20 -26.39 -15.19 43.57
N VAL A 21 -25.23 -15.39 42.97
CA VAL A 21 -23.95 -14.93 43.52
C VAL A 21 -23.82 -13.46 43.14
N LEU A 22 -24.06 -12.57 44.11
CA LEU A 22 -23.76 -11.15 44.00
C LEU A 22 -22.23 -10.99 43.99
N LEU A 23 -21.61 -11.01 42.81
CA LEU A 23 -20.19 -10.70 42.66
C LEU A 23 -20.05 -9.17 42.73
N GLY A 24 -19.43 -8.70 43.81
CA GLY A 24 -19.26 -7.28 44.09
C GLY A 24 -18.59 -6.53 42.94
N ALA A 25 -19.10 -5.34 42.65
CA ALA A 25 -18.45 -4.39 41.77
C ALA A 25 -17.10 -3.99 42.40
N THR A 26 -16.02 -4.61 41.95
CA THR A 26 -14.68 -4.13 42.25
C THR A 26 -14.48 -2.84 41.47
N LEU A 27 -14.37 -1.73 42.18
CA LEU A 27 -13.96 -0.46 41.63
C LEU A 27 -12.52 -0.63 41.10
N SER A 28 -12.38 -0.87 39.80
CA SER A 28 -11.05 -0.91 39.17
C SER A 28 -10.35 0.42 39.43
N PRO A 29 -9.13 0.43 40.01
CA PRO A 29 -8.35 1.65 40.04
C PRO A 29 -8.05 2.05 38.59
N ALA A 30 -8.30 3.31 38.26
CA ALA A 30 -7.90 3.87 36.99
C ALA A 30 -6.39 3.64 36.82
N ALA A 31 -6.03 2.81 35.84
CA ALA A 31 -4.62 2.61 35.50
C ALA A 31 -4.02 3.99 35.15
N PRO A 32 -2.83 4.34 35.66
CA PRO A 32 -2.17 5.56 35.23
C PRO A 32 -1.98 5.48 33.71
N LEU A 33 -2.38 6.55 33.02
CA LEU A 33 -2.05 6.76 31.62
C LEU A 33 -0.52 6.67 31.50
N HIS A 34 -0.03 5.54 30.99
CA HIS A 34 1.37 5.44 30.62
C HIS A 34 1.62 6.51 29.54
N PRO A 35 2.60 7.40 29.71
CA PRO A 35 2.98 8.31 28.65
C PRO A 35 3.35 7.48 27.42
N GLN A 36 2.55 7.55 26.36
CA GLN A 36 2.82 6.88 25.08
C GLN A 36 3.99 7.52 24.30
N HIS A 37 4.74 8.43 24.93
CA HIS A 37 5.84 9.18 24.32
C HIS A 37 7.14 9.12 25.14
N ALA A 38 7.40 8.01 25.83
CA ALA A 38 8.70 7.75 26.47
C ALA A 38 9.38 6.58 25.75
N GLY A 39 9.91 6.83 24.56
CA GLY A 39 10.52 5.76 23.76
C GLY A 39 11.04 6.16 22.38
N HIS A 40 11.53 7.38 22.18
CA HIS A 40 12.50 7.62 21.12
C HIS A 40 13.90 7.38 21.68
N ALA A 41 14.16 6.11 22.03
CA ALA A 41 15.54 5.62 22.02
C ALA A 41 15.95 5.65 20.54
N THR A 42 16.79 6.62 20.19
CA THR A 42 17.44 6.70 18.90
C THR A 42 18.37 5.51 18.76
N ASP A 43 17.82 4.37 18.34
CA ASP A 43 18.59 3.35 17.67
C ASP A 43 18.93 3.95 16.29
N ALA A 44 20.03 4.69 16.24
CA ALA A 44 20.48 5.45 15.09
C ALA A 44 20.91 4.47 13.98
N ARG A 45 19.93 3.88 13.30
CA ARG A 45 20.15 3.28 11.98
C ARG A 45 20.68 4.39 11.05
N PRO A 46 21.60 4.08 10.14
CA PRO A 46 22.19 5.07 9.25
C PRO A 46 21.08 5.89 8.57
N VAL A 47 21.07 7.20 8.84
CA VAL A 47 20.15 8.15 8.21
C VAL A 47 20.49 8.18 6.73
N ASP A 48 19.52 7.86 5.87
CA ASP A 48 19.68 7.97 4.42
C ASP A 48 20.02 9.44 4.09
N PRO A 49 21.11 9.73 3.36
CA PRO A 49 21.46 11.09 2.93
C PRO A 49 20.35 11.79 2.12
N ALA A 50 19.30 11.05 1.72
CA ALA A 50 18.06 11.57 1.18
C ALA A 50 17.05 12.12 2.20
N ALA A 51 17.45 12.42 3.46
CA ALA A 51 16.68 13.28 4.38
C ALA A 51 16.54 14.71 3.78
N ALA A 52 15.75 14.79 2.73
CA ALA A 52 15.56 15.95 1.90
C ALA A 52 14.77 16.99 2.69
N ALA A 53 15.46 18.01 3.17
CA ALA A 53 14.89 19.30 3.61
C ALA A 53 13.50 19.20 4.28
N GLY A 54 13.39 18.47 5.40
CA GLY A 54 12.16 18.40 6.19
C GLY A 54 11.07 17.42 5.71
N LEU A 55 11.31 16.62 4.66
CA LEU A 55 10.35 15.61 4.19
C LEU A 55 10.29 14.33 5.04
N GLY A 56 11.21 14.16 5.99
CA GLY A 56 11.34 12.96 6.82
C GLY A 56 12.33 11.94 6.26
N ALA A 57 12.17 10.69 6.68
CA ALA A 57 13.01 9.57 6.27
C ALA A 57 12.18 8.30 6.08
N ILE A 58 12.59 7.46 5.14
CA ILE A 58 11.99 6.15 4.86
C ILE A 58 13.10 5.11 4.66
N HIS A 59 12.74 3.84 4.74
CA HIS A 59 13.60 2.75 4.32
C HIS A 59 12.98 2.04 3.12
N PHE A 60 13.47 2.32 1.92
CA PHE A 60 12.98 1.69 0.69
C PHE A 60 14.14 1.04 -0.06
N PRO A 61 14.54 -0.21 0.27
CA PRO A 61 15.68 -0.83 -0.39
C PRO A 61 15.40 -1.08 -1.87
N THR A 62 16.27 -0.54 -2.72
CA THR A 62 16.33 -0.81 -4.16
C THR A 62 17.76 -1.19 -4.56
N ARG A 63 17.93 -1.65 -5.80
CA ARG A 63 19.23 -1.92 -6.42
C ARG A 63 19.73 -0.75 -7.28
N ALA A 64 19.06 0.40 -7.24
CA ALA A 64 19.49 1.59 -7.96
C ALA A 64 20.90 2.01 -7.55
N ARG A 65 21.64 2.66 -8.46
CA ARG A 65 22.92 3.30 -8.09
C ARG A 65 22.71 4.31 -6.96
N PRO A 66 23.68 4.53 -6.06
CA PRO A 66 23.47 5.38 -4.88
C PRO A 66 22.86 6.76 -5.15
N ALA A 67 23.35 7.48 -6.17
CA ALA A 67 22.81 8.79 -6.54
C ALA A 67 21.36 8.72 -7.08
N ALA A 68 21.05 7.68 -7.88
CA ALA A 68 19.69 7.44 -8.35
C ALA A 68 18.76 7.05 -7.20
N HIS A 69 19.27 6.24 -6.25
CA HIS A 69 18.51 5.83 -5.08
C HIS A 69 18.14 7.03 -4.20
N ALA A 70 19.03 8.00 -4.02
CA ALA A 70 18.73 9.22 -3.27
C ALA A 70 17.57 10.03 -3.88
N GLU A 71 17.57 10.21 -5.22
CA GLU A 71 16.46 10.87 -5.93
C GLU A 71 15.17 10.03 -5.90
N PHE A 72 15.27 8.70 -5.98
CA PHE A 72 14.14 7.79 -5.81
C PHE A 72 13.51 7.95 -4.42
N THR A 73 14.31 7.88 -3.36
CA THR A 73 13.86 8.06 -1.97
C THR A 73 13.19 9.41 -1.79
N ARG A 74 13.77 10.48 -2.34
CA ARG A 74 13.14 11.82 -2.36
C ARG A 74 11.78 11.80 -3.07
N GLY A 75 11.67 11.13 -4.21
CA GLY A 75 10.41 10.99 -4.94
C GLY A 75 9.33 10.27 -4.14
N VAL A 76 9.67 9.20 -3.42
CA VAL A 76 8.73 8.47 -2.56
C VAL A 76 8.28 9.34 -1.38
N LEU A 77 9.20 10.06 -0.73
CA LEU A 77 8.86 11.02 0.32
C LEU A 77 7.90 12.12 -0.17
N LEU A 78 8.11 12.64 -1.39
CA LEU A 78 7.20 13.61 -2.01
C LEU A 78 5.82 13.00 -2.32
N LEU A 79 5.76 11.72 -2.70
CA LEU A 79 4.49 11.01 -2.89
C LEU A 79 3.70 10.86 -1.58
N HIS A 80 4.37 10.53 -0.48
CA HIS A 80 3.73 10.46 0.84
C HIS A 80 3.16 11.80 1.30
N ASN A 81 3.69 12.91 0.77
CA ASN A 81 3.21 14.27 1.02
C ASN A 81 2.31 14.82 -0.09
N PHE A 82 1.89 14.00 -1.06
CA PHE A 82 1.02 14.39 -2.18
C PHE A 82 1.59 15.46 -3.13
N HIS A 83 2.92 15.63 -3.19
CA HIS A 83 3.61 16.54 -4.11
C HIS A 83 3.91 15.84 -5.45
N TYR A 84 2.85 15.49 -6.18
CA TYR A 84 2.97 14.64 -7.38
C TYR A 84 3.90 15.17 -8.49
N PRO A 85 3.87 16.45 -8.90
CA PRO A 85 4.76 16.95 -9.95
C PRO A 85 6.24 16.87 -9.55
N ASP A 86 6.56 17.20 -8.30
CA ASP A 86 7.92 17.14 -7.78
C ASP A 86 8.40 15.70 -7.63
N ALA A 87 7.51 14.78 -7.24
CA ALA A 87 7.81 13.36 -7.19
C ALA A 87 8.16 12.81 -8.59
N VAL A 88 7.34 13.12 -9.61
CA VAL A 88 7.63 12.77 -11.02
C VAL A 88 8.99 13.33 -11.45
N ALA A 89 9.28 14.59 -11.11
CA ALA A 89 10.57 15.20 -11.44
C ALA A 89 11.75 14.48 -10.75
N ALA A 90 11.59 14.07 -9.48
CA ALA A 90 12.60 13.31 -8.74
C ALA A 90 12.85 11.93 -9.37
N PHE A 91 11.79 11.18 -9.70
CA PHE A 91 11.95 9.90 -10.38
C PHE A 91 12.60 10.04 -11.75
N ARG A 92 12.28 11.09 -12.52
CA ARG A 92 12.97 11.37 -13.79
C ARG A 92 14.46 11.65 -13.61
N ARG A 93 14.84 12.40 -12.57
CA ARG A 93 16.27 12.60 -12.23
C ARG A 93 16.94 11.28 -11.83
N ALA A 94 16.28 10.46 -11.00
CA ALA A 94 16.79 9.14 -10.64
C ALA A 94 17.06 8.27 -11.88
N ARG A 95 16.13 8.28 -12.86
CA ARG A 95 16.26 7.54 -14.12
C ARG A 95 17.34 8.11 -15.04
N ALA A 96 17.58 9.41 -15.02
CA ALA A 96 18.70 10.00 -15.75
C ALA A 96 20.06 9.51 -15.17
N LEU A 97 20.11 9.27 -13.86
CA LEU A 97 21.30 8.75 -13.16
C LEU A 97 21.48 7.23 -13.29
N ASP A 98 20.39 6.47 -13.33
CA ASP A 98 20.36 5.02 -13.60
C ASP A 98 19.21 4.66 -14.55
N PRO A 99 19.45 4.69 -15.89
CA PRO A 99 18.41 4.38 -16.88
C PRO A 99 17.85 2.96 -16.80
N ARG A 100 18.52 2.05 -16.08
CA ARG A 100 18.07 0.67 -15.88
C ARG A 100 17.33 0.47 -14.56
N ASP A 101 17.13 1.53 -13.78
CA ASP A 101 16.39 1.43 -12.53
C ASP A 101 14.87 1.24 -12.78
N ALA A 102 14.44 -0.01 -12.62
CA ALA A 102 13.04 -0.38 -12.75
C ALA A 102 12.14 0.30 -11.72
N MET A 103 12.66 0.57 -10.51
CA MET A 103 11.86 1.13 -9.42
C MET A 103 11.52 2.60 -9.67
N SER A 104 12.48 3.41 -10.12
CA SER A 104 12.18 4.80 -10.47
C SER A 104 11.20 4.92 -11.63
N ALA A 105 11.25 4.04 -12.64
CA ALA A 105 10.25 4.04 -13.71
C ALA A 105 8.86 3.62 -13.22
N ALA A 106 8.79 2.60 -12.35
CA ALA A 106 7.53 2.15 -11.75
C ALA A 106 6.92 3.24 -10.86
N PHE A 107 7.73 3.91 -10.03
CA PHE A 107 7.24 4.95 -9.14
C PHE A 107 6.96 6.28 -9.84
N GLU A 108 7.65 6.62 -10.93
CA GLU A 108 7.21 7.70 -11.83
C GLU A 108 5.80 7.40 -12.37
N ALA A 109 5.57 6.17 -12.85
CA ALA A 109 4.25 5.77 -13.31
C ALA A 109 3.21 5.82 -12.19
N LEU A 110 3.54 5.35 -10.97
CA LEU A 110 2.65 5.40 -9.82
C LEU A 110 2.30 6.85 -9.42
N ALA A 111 3.24 7.79 -9.56
CA ALA A 111 3.04 9.21 -9.26
C ALA A 111 2.00 9.90 -10.16
N HIS A 112 1.64 9.29 -11.29
CA HIS A 112 0.52 9.74 -12.13
C HIS A 112 -0.86 9.26 -11.63
N THR A 113 -0.91 8.53 -10.52
CA THR A 113 -2.15 8.18 -9.79
C THR A 113 -2.31 9.02 -8.53
N ARG A 114 -3.47 9.66 -8.40
CA ARG A 114 -3.88 10.48 -7.24
C ARG A 114 -5.11 9.83 -6.61
N ALA A 115 -4.89 8.72 -5.89
CA ALA A 115 -5.96 7.84 -5.41
C ALA A 115 -7.02 8.57 -4.56
N VAL A 116 -6.58 9.45 -3.65
CA VAL A 116 -7.47 10.26 -2.78
C VAL A 116 -8.44 11.12 -3.60
N TRP A 117 -8.01 11.60 -4.77
CA TRP A 117 -8.80 12.46 -5.66
C TRP A 117 -9.47 11.70 -6.80
N ASN A 118 -9.32 10.38 -6.86
CA ASN A 118 -9.82 9.54 -7.95
C ASN A 118 -9.35 9.99 -9.35
N GLN A 119 -8.07 10.34 -9.48
CA GLN A 119 -7.48 10.80 -10.76
C GLN A 119 -6.33 9.91 -11.19
N GLN A 120 -6.29 9.54 -12.48
CA GLN A 120 -5.20 8.78 -13.09
C GLN A 120 -4.86 9.36 -14.46
N ASP A 121 -3.59 9.67 -14.69
CA ASP A 121 -3.05 9.94 -16.03
C ASP A 121 -2.41 8.66 -16.57
N THR A 122 -3.22 7.80 -17.18
CA THR A 122 -2.78 6.50 -17.68
C THR A 122 -1.82 6.64 -18.88
N ALA A 123 -1.96 7.70 -19.67
CA ALA A 123 -1.10 7.95 -20.82
C ALA A 123 0.33 8.25 -20.37
N ALA A 124 0.49 9.17 -19.42
CA ALA A 124 1.78 9.53 -18.84
C ALA A 124 2.39 8.36 -18.06
N ALA A 125 1.59 7.64 -17.26
CA ALA A 125 2.05 6.47 -16.53
C ALA A 125 2.60 5.36 -17.45
N ARG A 126 1.85 5.02 -18.52
CA ARG A 126 2.31 4.03 -19.50
C ARG A 126 3.55 4.53 -20.26
N ALA A 127 3.70 5.83 -20.49
CA ALA A 127 4.91 6.41 -21.10
C ALA A 127 6.14 6.24 -20.19
N ALA A 128 5.99 6.52 -18.89
CA ALA A 128 7.05 6.28 -17.90
C ALA A 128 7.49 4.80 -17.90
N LEU A 129 6.55 3.86 -17.86
CA LEU A 129 6.87 2.43 -17.99
C LEU A 129 7.58 2.12 -19.31
N ARG A 130 7.02 2.52 -20.47
CA ARG A 130 7.62 2.24 -21.79
C ARG A 130 9.06 2.76 -21.94
N SER A 131 9.38 3.85 -21.27
CA SER A 131 10.73 4.42 -21.30
C SER A 131 11.77 3.63 -20.48
N LEU A 132 11.35 2.65 -19.67
CA LEU A 132 12.23 1.62 -19.11
C LEU A 132 12.51 0.51 -20.15
N ALA A 133 11.45 -0.05 -20.73
CA ALA A 133 11.52 -1.01 -21.84
C ALA A 133 10.14 -1.11 -22.55
N PRO A 134 10.10 -1.50 -23.83
CA PRO A 134 8.87 -1.43 -24.64
C PRO A 134 7.77 -2.39 -24.18
N THR A 135 8.13 -3.57 -23.67
CA THR A 135 7.16 -4.61 -23.26
C THR A 135 7.22 -4.88 -21.76
N ARG A 136 6.09 -5.28 -21.17
CA ARG A 136 6.02 -5.68 -19.75
C ARG A 136 7.02 -6.79 -19.42
N ALA A 137 7.16 -7.78 -20.29
CA ALA A 137 8.13 -8.85 -20.11
C ALA A 137 9.59 -8.34 -20.11
N ALA A 138 9.92 -7.39 -20.99
CA ALA A 138 11.25 -6.77 -20.99
C ALA A 138 11.50 -5.96 -19.71
N ARG A 139 10.50 -5.21 -19.23
CA ARG A 139 10.59 -4.44 -17.97
C ARG A 139 10.75 -5.34 -16.76
N ALA A 140 10.01 -6.45 -16.69
CA ALA A 140 10.12 -7.44 -15.61
C ALA A 140 11.55 -8.00 -15.46
N ARG A 141 12.30 -8.13 -16.56
CA ARG A 141 13.72 -8.55 -16.54
C ARG A 141 14.68 -7.49 -16.00
N MET A 142 14.25 -6.23 -15.88
CA MET A 142 15.08 -5.13 -15.35
C MET A 142 15.00 -5.01 -13.83
N ALA A 143 13.94 -5.55 -13.21
CA ALA A 143 13.84 -5.65 -11.76
C ALA A 143 14.78 -6.74 -11.22
N ARG A 144 15.74 -6.33 -10.39
CA ARG A 144 16.91 -7.12 -9.97
C ARG A 144 16.62 -8.00 -8.76
N THR A 145 15.55 -7.72 -8.01
CA THR A 145 15.14 -8.53 -6.85
C THR A 145 13.69 -9.02 -6.95
N PRO A 146 13.30 -10.06 -6.19
CA PRO A 146 11.91 -10.45 -6.09
C PRO A 146 10.99 -9.30 -5.65
N ARG A 147 11.42 -8.52 -4.65
CA ARG A 147 10.68 -7.35 -4.16
C ARG A 147 10.48 -6.29 -5.25
N GLU A 148 11.53 -5.94 -5.99
CA GLU A 148 11.42 -4.99 -7.10
C GLU A 148 10.48 -5.51 -8.21
N ARG A 149 10.51 -6.82 -8.51
CA ARG A 149 9.57 -7.43 -9.47
C ARG A 149 8.14 -7.35 -8.98
N ALA A 150 7.89 -7.58 -7.69
CA ALA A 150 6.55 -7.50 -7.11
C ALA A 150 5.99 -6.06 -7.19
N TRP A 151 6.79 -5.06 -6.84
CA TRP A 151 6.43 -3.64 -6.96
C TRP A 151 6.15 -3.24 -8.42
N LEU A 152 7.07 -3.54 -9.33
CA LEU A 152 6.87 -3.26 -10.75
C LEU A 152 5.62 -3.96 -11.28
N ASN A 153 5.39 -5.22 -10.90
CA ASN A 153 4.19 -5.96 -11.30
C ASN A 153 2.91 -5.28 -10.79
N ALA A 154 2.87 -4.83 -9.53
CA ALA A 154 1.73 -4.12 -9.00
C ALA A 154 1.42 -2.86 -9.82
N VAL A 155 2.42 -2.02 -10.08
CA VAL A 155 2.26 -0.82 -10.93
C VAL A 155 1.81 -1.18 -12.34
N GLU A 156 2.31 -2.27 -12.91
CA GLU A 156 1.89 -2.73 -14.23
C GLU A 156 0.43 -3.22 -14.26
N GLU A 157 -0.10 -3.80 -13.17
CA GLU A 157 -1.54 -4.10 -13.05
C GLU A 157 -2.39 -2.82 -13.08
N LEU A 158 -1.93 -1.76 -12.40
CA LEU A 158 -2.64 -0.48 -12.32
C LEU A 158 -2.85 0.17 -13.71
N TYR A 159 -1.99 -0.17 -14.67
CA TYR A 159 -2.01 0.37 -16.02
C TYR A 159 -2.17 -0.70 -17.12
N ALA A 160 -2.65 -1.89 -16.75
CA ALA A 160 -2.78 -3.04 -17.64
C ALA A 160 -3.86 -2.84 -18.72
N GLY A 161 -3.41 -2.75 -19.98
CA GLY A 161 -4.27 -2.69 -21.16
C GLY A 161 -5.35 -1.60 -21.04
N ASP A 162 -6.43 -1.77 -21.80
CA ASP A 162 -7.57 -0.84 -21.78
C ASP A 162 -8.72 -1.34 -20.89
N LEU A 163 -8.38 -2.09 -19.83
CA LEU A 163 -9.33 -2.54 -18.83
C LEU A 163 -9.97 -1.34 -18.10
N PRO A 164 -11.21 -1.43 -17.61
CA PRO A 164 -11.82 -0.38 -16.79
C PRO A 164 -10.97 -0.05 -15.55
N LYS A 165 -10.98 1.21 -15.09
CA LYS A 165 -10.22 1.65 -13.91
C LYS A 165 -10.49 0.75 -12.70
N ALA A 166 -11.76 0.48 -12.42
CA ALA A 166 -12.24 -0.44 -11.39
C ALA A 166 -11.46 -1.78 -11.34
N VAL A 167 -11.27 -2.39 -12.52
CA VAL A 167 -10.62 -3.69 -12.67
C VAL A 167 -9.12 -3.55 -12.39
N ARG A 168 -8.47 -2.51 -12.93
CA ARG A 168 -7.04 -2.25 -12.73
C ARG A 168 -6.71 -1.93 -11.27
N ASP A 169 -7.52 -1.09 -10.62
CA ASP A 169 -7.32 -0.73 -9.21
C ASP A 169 -7.50 -1.95 -8.29
N THR A 170 -8.47 -2.82 -8.60
CA THR A 170 -8.65 -4.09 -7.88
C THR A 170 -7.44 -5.01 -8.07
N ALA A 171 -6.91 -5.11 -9.29
CA ALA A 171 -5.73 -5.92 -9.58
C ALA A 171 -4.48 -5.37 -8.87
N PHE A 172 -4.29 -4.05 -8.89
CA PHE A 172 -3.24 -3.34 -8.16
C PHE A 172 -3.34 -3.58 -6.65
N SER A 173 -4.51 -3.38 -6.06
CA SER A 173 -4.71 -3.58 -4.61
C SER A 173 -4.46 -5.03 -4.19
N ARG A 174 -4.87 -6.02 -4.99
CA ARG A 174 -4.52 -7.44 -4.76
C ARG A 174 -3.02 -7.71 -4.87
N ALA A 175 -2.31 -7.05 -5.79
CA ALA A 175 -0.86 -7.17 -5.89
C ALA A 175 -0.16 -6.54 -4.67
N MET A 176 -0.62 -5.38 -4.21
CA MET A 176 -0.12 -4.74 -3.00
C MET A 176 -0.41 -5.55 -1.74
N ALA A 177 -1.57 -6.19 -1.65
CA ALA A 177 -1.91 -7.10 -0.56
C ALA A 177 -0.92 -8.27 -0.46
N ARG A 178 -0.54 -8.86 -1.60
CA ARG A 178 0.49 -9.91 -1.64
C ARG A 178 1.85 -9.38 -1.20
N LEU A 179 2.25 -8.21 -1.70
CA LEU A 179 3.53 -7.60 -1.34
C LEU A 179 3.64 -7.34 0.17
N HIS A 180 2.56 -6.84 0.78
CA HIS A 180 2.49 -6.66 2.24
C HIS A 180 2.44 -8.00 3.00
N ALA A 181 1.76 -9.02 2.49
CA ALA A 181 1.73 -10.33 3.12
C ALA A 181 3.09 -11.05 3.08
N ASP A 182 3.85 -10.87 2.01
CA ASP A 182 5.18 -11.45 1.83
C ASP A 182 6.22 -10.82 2.77
N ASP A 183 6.07 -9.54 3.11
CA ASP A 183 6.89 -8.83 4.10
C ASP A 183 6.05 -7.83 4.91
N PRO A 184 5.41 -8.26 6.01
CA PRO A 184 4.59 -7.38 6.84
C PRO A 184 5.37 -6.28 7.57
N ALA A 185 6.69 -6.40 7.66
CA ALA A 185 7.55 -5.39 8.28
C ALA A 185 7.95 -4.26 7.31
N ASP A 186 7.70 -4.43 6.01
CA ASP A 186 7.90 -3.40 4.99
C ASP A 186 6.83 -2.30 5.14
N ALA A 187 7.21 -1.22 5.83
CA ALA A 187 6.33 -0.07 6.07
C ALA A 187 5.83 0.58 4.76
N GLU A 188 6.63 0.54 3.70
CA GLU A 188 6.26 1.10 2.40
C GLU A 188 5.20 0.23 1.73
N ALA A 189 5.37 -1.10 1.77
CA ALA A 189 4.36 -2.05 1.28
C ALA A 189 3.02 -1.85 2.00
N ALA A 190 3.04 -1.75 3.34
CA ALA A 190 1.85 -1.51 4.15
C ALA A 190 1.16 -0.18 3.78
N THR A 191 1.94 0.90 3.64
CA THR A 191 1.42 2.24 3.34
C THR A 191 0.77 2.30 1.97
N PHE A 192 1.45 1.81 0.93
CA PHE A 192 0.87 1.78 -0.42
C PHE A 192 -0.27 0.78 -0.56
N TYR A 193 -0.28 -0.31 0.23
CA TYR A 193 -1.44 -1.20 0.29
C TYR A 193 -2.65 -0.48 0.88
N ALA A 194 -2.50 0.21 2.01
CA ALA A 194 -3.58 1.03 2.59
C ALA A 194 -4.10 2.08 1.60
N LEU A 195 -3.20 2.78 0.89
CA LEU A 195 -3.58 3.73 -0.17
C LEU A 195 -4.34 3.05 -1.31
N SER A 196 -3.92 1.85 -1.71
CA SER A 196 -4.60 1.09 -2.76
C SER A 196 -6.04 0.74 -2.39
N LEU A 197 -6.30 0.42 -1.11
CA LEU A 197 -7.65 0.14 -0.60
C LEU A 197 -8.54 1.38 -0.66
N LEU A 198 -8.00 2.55 -0.30
CA LEU A 198 -8.70 3.82 -0.46
C LEU A 198 -9.02 4.14 -1.93
N GLY A 199 -8.12 3.74 -2.84
CA GLY A 199 -8.26 3.89 -4.28
C GLY A 199 -9.30 2.96 -4.93
N LEU A 200 -9.87 1.99 -4.19
CA LEU A 200 -10.97 1.15 -4.68
C LEU A 200 -12.32 1.89 -4.74
N ASN A 201 -12.32 3.23 -4.70
CA ASN A 201 -13.53 4.02 -4.92
C ASN A 201 -14.04 3.83 -6.36
N GLN A 202 -15.14 3.09 -6.50
CA GLN A 202 -15.73 2.74 -7.80
C GLN A 202 -16.60 3.86 -8.39
N ALA A 203 -16.77 4.97 -7.68
CA ALA A 203 -17.56 6.11 -8.14
C ALA A 203 -16.67 7.08 -8.92
N GLU A 204 -16.90 7.22 -10.22
CA GLU A 204 -16.32 8.31 -11.01
C GLU A 204 -16.83 9.65 -10.43
N ARG A 205 -15.92 10.59 -10.15
CA ARG A 205 -16.33 11.96 -9.84
C ARG A 205 -16.71 12.63 -11.15
N GLU A 206 -17.97 13.00 -11.29
CA GLU A 206 -18.41 13.84 -12.40
C GLU A 206 -17.55 15.11 -12.43
N PRO A 207 -17.05 15.52 -13.62
CA PRO A 207 -16.40 16.81 -13.75
C PRO A 207 -17.40 17.90 -13.37
N ARG A 208 -17.00 18.79 -12.44
CA ARG A 208 -17.81 19.98 -12.18
C ARG A 208 -17.81 20.83 -13.45
N ALA A 209 -19.00 21.08 -13.98
CA ALA A 209 -19.26 22.01 -15.07
C ALA A 209 -18.90 23.45 -14.69
#